data_AF-A0A7X7JES2-F1
#
_entry.id   AF-A0A7X7JES2-F1
#
_cell.length_a   1.000
_cell.length_b   1.000
_cell.length_c   1.000
_cell.angle_alpha   90.00
_cell.angle_beta   90.00
_cell.angle_gamma   90.00
#
_symmetry.space_group_name_H-M   'P 1'
#
loop_
_entity.id
_entity.type
_entity.pdbx_description
1 polymer ?
#
loop_
_entity_poly.entity_id
_entity_poly.type
_entity_poly.pdbx_seq_one_letter_code
_entity_poly.pdbx_strand_id
1 'polypeptide(L)'
;MKGELPARIHLLPAKKAPIVCIIRRKPSKWFHIIKWNTSNDEFEHGSWFRGKLYPLRCDLSFDGQWMVYLAMGSDGRIWNGICNPPWLKTVCD
;
A
#
# COMPACT_ATOMS: atom_id res chain seq x y z
N MET A 1 -19.84 20.46 14.21
CA MET A 1 -18.96 19.28 14.34
C MET A 1 -18.06 19.22 13.11
N LYS A 2 -16.73 19.22 13.26
CA LYS A 2 -15.82 18.91 12.15
C LYS A 2 -16.12 17.46 11.73
N GLY A 3 -16.78 17.25 10.59
CA GLY A 3 -17.06 15.90 10.09
C GLY A 3 -15.76 15.12 9.98
N GLU A 4 -15.73 13.89 10.49
CA GLU A 4 -14.58 13.01 10.31
C GLU A 4 -14.33 12.82 8.82
N LEU A 5 -13.15 13.24 8.36
CA LEU A 5 -12.76 12.98 6.98
C LEU A 5 -12.54 11.47 6.82
N PRO A 6 -13.29 10.79 5.94
CA PRO A 6 -13.18 9.33 5.80
C PRO A 6 -11.79 8.94 5.32
N ALA A 7 -11.36 7.73 5.71
CA ALA A 7 -10.15 7.14 5.16
C ALA A 7 -10.28 6.96 3.65
N ARG A 8 -9.20 7.20 2.91
CA ARG A 8 -9.13 6.89 1.48
C ARG A 8 -8.54 5.51 1.30
N ILE A 9 -9.17 4.69 0.47
CA ILE A 9 -8.75 3.32 0.18
C ILE A 9 -8.38 3.25 -1.30
N HIS A 10 -7.27 2.60 -1.59
CA HIS A 10 -6.89 2.20 -2.94
C HIS A 10 -6.59 0.71 -2.93
N LEU A 11 -7.05 0.00 -3.95
CA LEU A 11 -6.94 -1.45 -4.07
C LEU A 11 -6.08 -1.78 -5.28
N LEU A 12 -5.08 -2.63 -5.09
CA LEU A 12 -4.24 -3.17 -6.14
C LEU A 12 -4.48 -4.70 -6.20
N PRO A 13 -5.41 -5.18 -7.05
CA PRO A 13 -5.67 -6.60 -7.20
C PRO A 13 -4.58 -7.28 -8.04
N ALA A 14 -4.11 -8.44 -7.60
CA ALA A 14 -3.21 -9.28 -8.37
C ALA A 14 -3.98 -9.94 -9.53
N LYS A 15 -3.38 -9.98 -10.71
CA LYS A 15 -4.04 -10.50 -11.92
C LYS A 15 -4.28 -12.03 -11.90
N LYS A 16 -3.42 -12.79 -11.25
CA LYS A 16 -3.36 -14.28 -11.30
C LYS A 16 -3.41 -14.93 -9.91
N ALA A 17 -3.70 -14.17 -8.86
CA ALA A 17 -3.77 -14.67 -7.49
C ALA A 17 -4.93 -14.00 -6.74
N PRO A 18 -5.52 -14.65 -5.72
CA PRO A 18 -6.58 -14.08 -4.90
C PRO A 18 -6.02 -13.08 -3.87
N ILE A 19 -5.11 -12.20 -4.30
CA ILE A 19 -4.42 -11.24 -3.43
C ILE A 19 -4.78 -9.83 -3.86
N VAL A 20 -5.17 -9.01 -2.88
CA VAL A 20 -5.34 -7.56 -3.05
C VAL A 20 -4.43 -6.85 -2.07
N CYS A 21 -3.58 -5.94 -2.56
CA CYS A 21 -2.86 -5.01 -1.70
C CYS A 21 -3.72 -3.76 -1.48
N ILE A 22 -4.11 -3.52 -0.24
CA ILE A 22 -4.92 -2.38 0.19
C ILE A 22 -3.98 -1.29 0.70
N ILE A 23 -4.05 -0.12 0.09
CA ILE A 23 -3.40 1.09 0.54
C ILE A 23 -4.45 1.97 1.22
N ARG A 24 -4.45 1.97 2.57
CA ARG A 24 -5.36 2.80 3.36
C ARG A 24 -4.66 4.08 3.82
N ARG A 25 -5.20 5.24 3.48
CA ARG A 25 -4.69 6.56 3.88
C ARG A 25 -5.59 7.24 4.92
N LYS A 26 -5.02 7.60 6.07
CA LYS A 26 -5.65 8.51 7.06
C LYS A 26 -5.55 9.98 6.61
N PRO A 27 -6.42 10.89 7.11
CA PRO A 27 -6.33 12.32 6.81
C PRO A 27 -4.92 12.92 7.04
N SER A 28 -4.19 12.41 8.02
CA SER A 28 -2.87 12.88 8.48
C SER A 28 -1.64 12.37 7.69
N LYS A 29 -1.79 11.99 6.42
CA LYS A 29 -0.68 11.45 5.57
C LYS A 29 -0.02 10.17 6.13
N TRP A 30 -0.77 9.40 6.91
CA TRP A 30 -0.38 8.05 7.30
C TRP A 30 -1.01 7.03 6.37
N PHE A 31 -0.21 6.09 5.90
CA PHE A 31 -0.62 4.98 5.05
C PHE A 31 -0.44 3.67 5.79
N HIS A 32 -1.40 2.77 5.66
CA HIS A 32 -1.33 1.39 6.13
C HIS A 32 -1.40 0.47 4.92
N ILE A 33 -0.44 -0.43 4.79
CA ILE A 33 -0.42 -1.47 3.76
C ILE A 33 -1.00 -2.73 4.36
N ILE A 34 -2.03 -3.28 3.71
CA ILE A 34 -2.73 -4.48 4.17
C ILE A 34 -2.79 -5.43 2.98
N LYS A 35 -2.51 -6.71 3.20
CA LYS A 35 -2.70 -7.76 2.21
C LYS A 35 -4.01 -8.47 2.53
N TRP A 36 -4.86 -8.61 1.54
CA TRP A 36 -6.13 -9.31 1.65
C TRP A 36 -6.10 -10.54 0.75
N ASN A 37 -6.33 -11.71 1.32
CA ASN A 37 -6.58 -12.93 0.58
C ASN A 37 -8.09 -13.05 0.33
N THR A 38 -8.51 -12.83 -0.92
CA THR A 38 -9.92 -12.81 -1.30
C THR A 38 -10.56 -14.19 -1.34
N SER A 39 -9.79 -15.29 -1.31
CA SER A 39 -10.37 -16.63 -1.33
C SER A 39 -10.91 -17.09 0.01
N ASN A 40 -10.35 -16.57 1.11
CA ASN A 40 -10.71 -16.95 2.48
C ASN A 40 -10.99 -15.75 3.40
N ASP A 41 -10.97 -14.54 2.86
CA ASP A 41 -11.21 -13.28 3.57
C ASP A 41 -10.22 -13.01 4.73
N GLU A 42 -9.00 -13.53 4.62
CA GLU A 42 -7.93 -13.25 5.59
C GLU A 42 -7.21 -11.93 5.27
N PHE A 43 -6.92 -11.17 6.33
CA PHE A 43 -6.21 -9.89 6.24
C PHE A 43 -4.90 -9.94 7.02
N GLU A 44 -3.80 -9.64 6.33
CA GLU A 44 -2.48 -9.46 6.94
C GLU A 44 -2.16 -7.95 7.01
N HIS A 45 -2.04 -7.43 8.23
CA HIS A 45 -1.75 -6.02 8.49
C HIS A 45 -0.24 -5.80 8.58
N GLY A 46 0.30 -4.95 7.69
CA GLY A 46 1.73 -4.69 7.61
C GLY A 46 2.11 -3.27 7.98
N SER A 47 2.95 -2.66 7.13
CA SER A 47 3.64 -1.42 7.48
C SER A 47 2.71 -0.22 7.62
N TRP A 48 2.98 0.58 8.66
CA TRP A 48 2.57 1.98 8.72
C TRP A 48 3.65 2.87 8.14
N PHE A 49 3.27 3.73 7.21
CA PHE A 49 4.17 4.67 6.55
C PHE A 49 3.73 6.11 6.78
N ARG A 50 4.63 6.94 7.33
CA ARG A 50 4.45 8.38 7.48
C ARG A 50 5.15 9.10 6.33
N GLY A 51 4.36 9.64 5.40
CA GLY A 51 4.89 10.27 4.19
C GLY A 51 3.80 10.43 3.15
N LYS A 52 4.14 10.34 1.88
CA LYS A 52 3.18 10.27 0.78
C LYS A 52 3.47 9.05 -0.07
N LEU A 53 2.56 8.09 -0.04
CA LEU A 53 2.50 7.05 -1.07
C LEU A 53 1.65 7.59 -2.22
N TYR A 54 2.00 7.27 -3.46
CA TYR A 54 1.26 7.67 -4.66
C TYR A 54 0.53 6.44 -5.22
N PRO A 55 -0.73 6.16 -4.81
CA PRO A 55 -1.36 4.86 -5.11
C PRO A 55 -1.54 4.61 -6.61
N LEU A 56 -1.85 5.66 -7.38
CA LEU A 56 -1.96 5.60 -8.85
C LEU A 56 -0.60 5.47 -9.58
N ARG A 57 0.49 5.35 -8.82
CA ARG A 57 1.86 5.08 -9.28
C ARG A 57 2.42 3.83 -8.56
N CYS A 58 1.54 2.99 -8.05
CA CYS A 58 1.86 1.69 -7.48
C CYS A 58 1.14 0.63 -8.33
N ASP A 59 1.70 -0.57 -8.38
CA ASP A 59 1.02 -1.73 -8.95
C ASP A 59 1.49 -3.01 -8.26
N LEU A 60 0.66 -4.05 -8.34
CA LEU A 60 0.93 -5.36 -7.75
C LEU A 60 1.30 -6.35 -8.85
N SER A 61 2.33 -7.17 -8.61
CA SER A 61 2.72 -8.24 -9.52
C SER A 61 1.55 -9.21 -9.72
N PHE A 62 1.55 -9.92 -10.86
CA PHE A 62 0.43 -10.78 -11.22
C PHE A 62 0.16 -11.88 -10.21
N ASP A 63 1.20 -12.39 -9.54
CA ASP A 63 1.11 -13.40 -8.48
C ASP A 63 0.83 -12.81 -7.09
N GLY A 64 0.79 -11.48 -6.95
CA GLY A 64 0.58 -10.80 -5.67
C GLY A 64 1.78 -10.79 -4.73
N GLN A 65 2.95 -11.29 -5.16
CA GLN A 65 4.13 -11.40 -4.31
C GLN A 65 4.89 -10.08 -4.14
N TRP A 66 4.87 -9.20 -5.14
CA TRP A 66 5.68 -7.98 -5.18
C TRP A 66 4.83 -6.77 -5.53
N MET A 67 5.10 -5.64 -4.88
CA MET A 67 4.51 -4.35 -5.22
C MET A 67 5.62 -3.40 -5.65
N VAL A 68 5.44 -2.74 -6.80
CA VAL A 68 6.20 -1.54 -7.16
C VAL A 68 5.47 -0.32 -6.61
N TYR A 69 6.21 0.65 -6.07
CA TYR A 69 5.61 1.85 -5.51
C TYR A 69 6.47 3.09 -5.69
N LEU A 70 5.81 4.24 -5.76
CA LEU A 70 6.42 5.57 -5.63
C LEU A 70 6.05 6.16 -4.27
N ALA A 71 7.06 6.58 -3.51
CA ALA A 71 6.89 7.21 -2.21
C ALA A 71 7.68 8.52 -2.07
N MET A 72 7.22 9.35 -1.13
CA MET A 72 7.93 10.52 -0.65
C MET A 72 7.96 10.50 0.87
N GLY A 73 9.17 10.62 1.44
CA GLY A 73 9.41 10.62 2.88
C GLY A 73 8.95 11.92 3.54
N SER A 74 8.93 11.95 4.87
CA SER A 74 8.65 13.18 5.60
C SER A 74 9.73 14.27 5.42
N ASP A 75 10.93 13.87 5.00
CA ASP A 75 12.05 14.73 4.62
C ASP A 75 11.97 15.26 3.17
N GLY A 76 10.94 14.87 2.43
CA GLY A 76 10.73 15.29 1.03
C GLY A 76 11.50 14.47 -0.01
N ARG A 77 12.33 13.50 0.39
CA ARG A 77 13.00 12.60 -0.57
C ARG A 77 11.97 11.73 -1.28
N ILE A 78 12.12 11.57 -2.58
CA ILE A 78 11.24 10.77 -3.45
C ILE A 78 12.02 9.57 -3.96
N TRP A 79 11.40 8.38 -3.95
CA TRP A 79 12.01 7.17 -4.49
C TRP A 79 10.95 6.23 -5.05
N ASN A 80 11.38 5.41 -6.01
CA ASN A 80 10.66 4.19 -6.36
C ASN A 80 11.22 3.03 -5.53
N GLY A 81 10.42 2.01 -5.29
CA GLY A 81 10.91 0.80 -4.65
C GLY A 81 10.06 -0.40 -5.03
N ILE A 82 10.64 -1.57 -4.84
CA ILE A 82 9.93 -2.86 -4.85
C ILE A 82 9.89 -3.39 -3.42
N CYS A 83 8.76 -3.93 -2.99
CA CYS A 83 8.62 -4.57 -1.69
C CYS A 83 7.71 -5.79 -1.76
N ASN A 84 7.81 -6.68 -0.76
CA ASN A 84 6.87 -7.78 -0.58
C ASN A 84 5.73 -7.32 0.36
N PRO A 85 4.51 -7.04 -0.16
CA PRO A 85 3.41 -6.60 0.69
C PRO A 85 2.97 -7.71 1.67
N PRO A 86 2.59 -7.35 2.90
CA PRO A 86 2.21 -6.00 3.32
C PRO A 86 3.35 -5.16 3.92
N TRP A 87 4.60 -5.61 3.80
CA TRP A 87 5.76 -4.91 4.35
C TRP A 87 6.32 -3.90 3.34
N LEU A 88 6.17 -2.61 3.63
CA LEU A 88 6.73 -1.52 2.81
C LEU A 88 8.23 -1.33 3.09
N LYS A 89 8.99 -2.41 2.89
CA LYS A 89 10.46 -2.46 2.99
C LYS A 89 11.02 -2.61 1.59
N THR A 90 11.76 -1.59 1.13
CA THR A 90 12.43 -1.60 -0.17
C THR A 90 13.44 -2.75 -0.21
N VAL A 91 13.30 -3.63 -1.20
CA VAL A 91 14.28 -4.70 -1.48
C VAL A 91 15.20 -4.35 -2.66
N CYS A 92 14.74 -3.44 -3.54
CA CYS A 92 15.53 -2.75 -4.55
C CYS A 92 14.83 -1.45 -4.96
N ASP A 93 15.62 -0.47 -5.40
CA ASP A 93 15.25 0.89 -5.80
C ASP A 93 15.97 1.37 -7.06
#